data_AF-A0A941N809-F1
#
_entry.id   AF-A0A941N809-F1
#
_cell.length_a   1.000
_cell.length_b   1.000
_cell.length_c   1.000
_cell.angle_alpha   90.00
_cell.angle_beta   90.00
_cell.angle_gamma   90.00
#
_symmetry.space_group_name_H-M   'P 1'
#
loop_
_entity.id
_entity.type
_entity.pdbx_description
1 polymer ?
#
loop_
_entity_poly.entity_id
_entity_poly.type
_entity_poly.pdbx_seq_one_letter_code
_entity_poly.pdbx_strand_id
1 'polypeptide(L)'
;MRVSVGDTILRAWGFAGRKVLPLVGAGWLTAAFYAAALAYFLDHLSAAMLVFPRPDPGSFNNFALFYMFCIVLVTALANAVMAVPMLREAFAPGGEWKTAYFSVAFREWALFSNTLLLYLLIIGIVSAIAFAGSVGIAVSLPMIGNGGIWQGISLAPVMAGVLTIVAIAAGLFLATRFGFFLATTAIVDAPARLLHAWSLSRGSFWRILGLGLGLIVPILVVAVGAIWALCGASFGDAMGALLSAPHDNTALFQIIHDHAGGIAVVCAIALLVLNAIFAGASEIAYARVERSEAPANEFVGMAEPAYAMAAPVRRSDDKDRLEPKFAGAEALARRAEMPAASAETAVAAPMIDDAQPA
;
A
#
# COMPACT_ATOMS: atom_id res chain seq x y z
N MET A 1 -11.12 24.22 -4.87
CA MET A 1 -11.82 23.33 -5.81
C MET A 1 -12.44 22.14 -5.08
N ARG A 2 -13.61 21.64 -5.48
CA ARG A 2 -14.26 20.47 -4.84
C ARG A 2 -14.06 19.23 -5.72
N VAL A 3 -13.42 18.19 -5.19
CA VAL A 3 -13.39 16.87 -5.83
C VAL A 3 -14.78 16.26 -5.65
N SER A 4 -15.45 15.95 -6.77
CA SER A 4 -16.69 15.17 -6.75
C SER A 4 -16.35 13.76 -6.29
N VAL A 5 -16.92 13.34 -5.16
CA VAL A 5 -16.68 12.00 -4.60
C VAL A 5 -17.16 10.92 -5.58
N GLY A 6 -18.29 11.14 -6.25
CA GLY A 6 -18.86 10.22 -7.24
C GLY A 6 -17.95 10.01 -8.44
N ASP A 7 -17.38 11.09 -9.00
CA ASP A 7 -16.49 10.99 -10.16
C ASP A 7 -15.23 10.18 -9.84
N THR A 8 -14.68 10.36 -8.63
CA THR A 8 -13.49 9.61 -8.21
C THR A 8 -13.81 8.13 -8.00
N ILE A 9 -14.97 7.80 -7.41
CA ILE A 9 -15.42 6.41 -7.24
C ILE A 9 -15.62 5.75 -8.61
N LEU A 10 -16.38 6.38 -9.52
CA LEU A 10 -16.64 5.84 -10.86
C LEU A 10 -15.36 5.60 -11.65
N ARG A 11 -14.39 6.52 -11.54
CA ARG A 11 -13.09 6.35 -12.19
C ARG A 11 -12.22 5.29 -11.54
N ALA A 12 -12.21 5.17 -10.21
CA ALA A 12 -11.45 4.15 -9.50
C ALA A 12 -11.93 2.73 -9.90
N TRP A 13 -13.25 2.52 -9.92
CA TRP A 13 -13.84 1.27 -10.41
C TRP A 13 -13.64 1.08 -11.92
N GLY A 14 -13.76 2.16 -12.71
CA GLY A 14 -13.49 2.13 -14.15
C GLY A 14 -12.03 1.81 -14.49
N PHE A 15 -11.08 2.25 -13.68
CA PHE A 15 -9.67 1.90 -13.79
C PHE A 15 -9.47 0.41 -13.50
N ALA A 16 -9.96 -0.08 -12.35
CA ALA A 16 -9.89 -1.49 -11.98
C ALA A 16 -10.50 -2.40 -13.05
N GLY A 17 -11.68 -2.03 -13.59
CA GLY A 17 -12.39 -2.80 -14.62
C GLY A 17 -11.75 -2.76 -16.01
N ARG A 18 -11.20 -1.62 -16.45
CA ARG A 18 -10.55 -1.53 -17.77
C ARG A 18 -9.15 -2.13 -17.81
N LYS A 19 -8.48 -2.21 -16.65
CA LYS A 19 -7.09 -2.66 -16.52
C LYS A 19 -6.97 -3.97 -15.76
N VAL A 20 -8.02 -4.79 -15.70
CA VAL A 20 -8.02 -6.06 -14.93
C VAL A 20 -6.82 -6.92 -15.26
N LEU A 21 -6.54 -7.17 -16.54
CA LEU A 21 -5.44 -8.06 -16.92
C LEU A 21 -4.04 -7.51 -16.53
N PRO A 22 -3.67 -6.26 -16.84
CA PRO A 22 -2.43 -5.67 -16.33
C PRO A 22 -2.33 -5.68 -14.80
N LEU A 23 -3.42 -5.38 -14.09
CA LEU A 23 -3.44 -5.33 -12.63
C LEU A 23 -3.26 -6.72 -12.01
N VAL A 24 -3.90 -7.74 -12.60
CA VAL A 24 -3.68 -9.14 -12.24
C VAL A 24 -2.24 -9.51 -12.52
N GLY A 25 -1.70 -9.24 -13.72
CA GLY A 25 -0.30 -9.49 -14.07
C GLY A 25 0.70 -8.86 -13.10
N ALA A 26 0.42 -7.65 -12.63
CA ALA A 26 1.26 -6.92 -11.69
C ALA A 26 1.21 -7.46 -10.26
N GLY A 27 0.08 -8.02 -9.82
CA GLY A 27 -0.14 -8.34 -8.39
C GLY A 27 -0.41 -9.80 -8.05
N TRP A 28 -0.70 -10.69 -9.02
CA TRP A 28 -1.11 -12.07 -8.76
C TRP A 28 -0.05 -12.86 -7.98
N LEU A 29 1.23 -12.68 -8.30
CA LEU A 29 2.32 -13.41 -7.65
C LEU A 29 2.41 -13.03 -6.17
N THR A 30 2.38 -11.74 -5.87
CA THR A 30 2.32 -11.22 -4.50
C THR A 30 1.05 -11.68 -3.78
N ALA A 31 -0.09 -11.76 -4.48
CA ALA A 31 -1.34 -12.25 -3.92
C ALA A 31 -1.27 -13.74 -3.57
N ALA A 32 -0.62 -14.55 -4.40
CA ALA A 32 -0.40 -15.98 -4.14
C ALA A 32 0.50 -16.19 -2.92
N PHE A 33 1.61 -15.46 -2.82
CA PHE A 33 2.47 -15.51 -1.63
C PHE A 33 1.74 -15.03 -0.37
N TYR A 34 0.95 -13.96 -0.49
CA TYR A 34 0.12 -13.46 0.60
C TYR A 34 -0.91 -14.50 1.04
N ALA A 35 -1.63 -15.14 0.11
CA ALA A 35 -2.60 -16.18 0.41
C ALA A 35 -1.93 -17.38 1.13
N ALA A 36 -0.78 -17.85 0.64
CA ALA A 36 -0.07 -18.96 1.25
C ALA A 36 0.40 -18.63 2.68
N ALA A 37 1.00 -17.45 2.87
CA ALA A 37 1.45 -17.00 4.19
C ALA A 37 0.26 -16.78 5.15
N LEU A 38 -0.80 -16.13 4.68
CA LEU A 38 -2.00 -15.87 5.47
C LEU A 38 -2.70 -17.18 5.87
N ALA A 39 -2.80 -18.16 4.96
CA ALA A 39 -3.36 -19.48 5.26
C ALA A 39 -2.58 -20.15 6.39
N TYR A 40 -1.24 -20.18 6.30
CA TYR A 40 -0.37 -20.73 7.34
C TYR A 40 -0.59 -20.05 8.69
N PHE A 41 -0.61 -18.71 8.73
CA PHE A 41 -0.78 -17.98 9.98
C PHE A 41 -2.20 -18.06 10.55
N LEU A 42 -3.24 -18.08 9.72
CA LEU A 42 -4.62 -18.28 10.16
C LEU A 42 -4.81 -19.67 10.78
N ASP A 43 -4.25 -20.70 10.15
CA ASP A 43 -4.28 -22.08 10.64
C ASP A 43 -3.60 -22.19 12.02
N HIS A 44 -2.39 -21.64 12.17
CA HIS A 44 -1.68 -21.70 13.45
C HIS A 44 -2.28 -20.79 14.52
N LEU A 45 -2.80 -19.62 14.14
CA LEU A 45 -3.50 -18.73 15.06
C LEU A 45 -4.76 -19.39 15.60
N SER A 46 -5.59 -19.97 14.73
CA SER A 46 -6.82 -20.64 15.13
C SER A 46 -6.54 -21.88 15.96
N ALA A 47 -5.58 -22.73 15.58
CA ALA A 47 -5.14 -23.87 16.40
C ALA A 47 -4.65 -23.42 17.79
N ALA A 48 -3.85 -22.35 17.87
CA ALA A 48 -3.37 -21.81 19.16
C ALA A 48 -4.52 -21.30 20.04
N MET A 49 -5.57 -20.73 19.45
CA MET A 49 -6.76 -20.28 20.16
C MET A 49 -7.67 -21.44 20.60
N LEU A 50 -7.72 -22.54 19.85
CA LEU A 50 -8.51 -23.73 20.18
C LEU A 50 -7.88 -24.56 21.31
N VAL A 51 -6.55 -24.59 21.44
CA VAL A 51 -5.85 -25.30 22.53
C VAL A 51 -6.04 -24.60 23.88
N PHE A 52 -6.22 -23.28 23.88
CA PHE A 52 -6.51 -22.48 25.08
C PHE A 52 -7.87 -21.80 24.95
N PRO A 53 -8.99 -22.55 25.00
CA PRO A 53 -10.32 -21.97 24.85
C PRO A 53 -10.74 -21.11 26.06
N ARG A 54 -9.87 -20.93 27.06
CA ARG A 54 -10.10 -20.10 28.25
C ARG A 54 -8.84 -19.35 28.67
N PRO A 55 -8.35 -18.41 27.86
CA PRO A 55 -7.56 -17.37 28.46
C PRO A 55 -8.50 -16.58 29.37
N ASP A 56 -8.17 -16.44 30.66
CA ASP A 56 -8.79 -15.42 31.50
C ASP A 56 -8.92 -14.10 30.71
N PRO A 57 -9.99 -13.31 30.90
CA PRO A 57 -10.15 -12.03 30.20
C PRO A 57 -8.89 -11.17 30.31
N GLY A 58 -8.04 -11.19 29.28
CA GLY A 58 -6.74 -10.51 29.26
C GLY A 58 -5.51 -11.37 28.95
N SER A 59 -5.55 -12.71 28.99
CA SER A 59 -4.38 -13.54 28.65
C SER A 59 -4.37 -13.92 27.16
N PHE A 60 -4.04 -12.97 26.29
CA PHE A 60 -3.68 -13.36 24.93
C PHE A 60 -2.47 -14.30 25.01
N ASN A 61 -2.60 -15.51 24.49
CA ASN A 61 -1.48 -16.45 24.43
C ASN A 61 -0.34 -15.77 23.65
N ASN A 62 0.88 -15.80 24.17
CA ASN A 62 2.06 -15.22 23.52
C ASN A 62 2.19 -15.70 22.05
N PHE A 63 1.79 -16.95 21.78
CA PHE A 63 1.73 -17.51 20.42
C PHE A 63 0.70 -16.82 19.53
N ALA A 64 -0.50 -16.53 20.04
CA ALA A 64 -1.54 -15.84 19.28
C ALA A 64 -1.14 -14.40 18.94
N LEU A 65 -0.50 -13.68 19.87
CA LEU A 65 0.04 -12.34 19.60
C LEU A 65 1.12 -12.38 18.52
N PHE A 66 2.03 -13.36 18.59
CA PHE A 66 3.05 -13.56 17.58
C PHE A 66 2.45 -13.78 16.19
N TYR A 67 1.49 -14.70 16.05
CA TYR A 67 0.85 -14.96 14.77
C TYR A 67 0.03 -13.77 14.26
N MET A 68 -0.68 -13.04 15.13
CA MET A 68 -1.32 -11.78 14.74
C MET A 68 -0.32 -10.76 14.22
N PHE A 69 0.82 -10.59 14.90
CA PHE A 69 1.87 -9.68 14.46
C PHE A 69 2.43 -10.10 13.09
N CYS A 70 2.65 -11.40 12.88
CA CYS A 70 3.06 -11.92 11.57
C CYS A 70 2.04 -11.64 10.47
N ILE A 71 0.73 -11.79 10.74
CA ILE A 71 -0.33 -11.46 9.77
C ILE A 71 -0.27 -9.97 9.40
N VAL A 72 -0.11 -9.09 10.39
CA VAL A 72 0.02 -7.64 10.16
C VAL A 72 1.25 -7.34 9.31
N LEU A 73 2.40 -7.95 9.63
CA LEU A 73 3.65 -7.79 8.91
C LEU A 73 3.52 -8.22 7.44
N VAL A 74 2.98 -9.42 7.21
CA VAL A 74 2.77 -9.99 5.87
C VAL A 74 1.77 -9.15 5.07
N THR A 75 0.70 -8.68 5.70
CA THR A 75 -0.29 -7.81 5.06
C THR A 75 0.32 -6.46 4.66
N ALA A 76 1.11 -5.83 5.54
CA ALA A 76 1.80 -4.59 5.23
C ALA A 76 2.77 -4.75 4.05
N LEU A 77 3.52 -5.86 4.02
CA LEU A 77 4.46 -6.16 2.94
C LEU A 77 3.74 -6.39 1.61
N ALA A 78 2.71 -7.25 1.61
CA ALA A 78 1.91 -7.51 0.41
C ALA A 78 1.26 -6.23 -0.13
N ASN A 79 0.69 -5.41 0.77
CA ASN A 79 0.10 -4.12 0.40
C ASN A 79 1.13 -3.19 -0.25
N ALA A 80 2.32 -3.04 0.33
CA ALA A 80 3.36 -2.18 -0.24
C ALA A 80 3.86 -2.67 -1.61
N VAL A 81 4.10 -3.98 -1.76
CA VAL A 81 4.58 -4.58 -3.02
C VAL A 81 3.50 -4.53 -4.11
N MET A 82 2.22 -4.63 -3.79
CA MET A 82 1.12 -4.47 -4.76
C MET A 82 0.85 -3.00 -5.12
N ALA A 83 0.85 -2.10 -4.14
CA ALA A 83 0.46 -0.71 -4.34
C ALA A 83 1.38 0.03 -5.34
N VAL A 84 2.70 -0.17 -5.24
CA VAL A 84 3.67 0.55 -6.09
C VAL A 84 3.49 0.28 -7.59
N PRO A 85 3.50 -0.97 -8.09
CA PRO A 85 3.32 -1.22 -9.52
C PRO A 85 1.93 -0.78 -10.02
N MET A 86 0.88 -0.93 -9.21
CA MET A 86 -0.47 -0.50 -9.57
C MET A 86 -0.56 1.02 -9.71
N LEU A 87 0.08 1.76 -8.81
CA LEU A 87 0.16 3.22 -8.92
C LEU A 87 1.02 3.65 -10.12
N ARG A 88 2.13 2.97 -10.42
CA ARG A 88 2.93 3.26 -11.62
C ARG A 88 2.10 3.11 -12.90
N GLU A 89 1.31 2.04 -13.00
CA GLU A 89 0.38 1.84 -14.13
C GLU A 89 -0.72 2.89 -14.17
N ALA A 90 -1.17 3.38 -13.00
CA ALA A 90 -2.15 4.47 -12.94
C ALA A 90 -1.59 5.82 -13.43
N PHE A 91 -0.35 6.16 -13.05
CA PHE A 91 0.30 7.42 -13.44
C PHE A 91 0.86 7.41 -14.88
N ALA A 92 1.35 6.26 -15.36
CA ALA A 92 1.95 6.11 -16.69
C ALA A 92 1.23 5.02 -17.49
N PRO A 93 -0.03 5.26 -17.91
CA PRO A 93 -0.80 4.27 -18.66
C PRO A 93 -0.14 4.04 -20.03
N GLY A 94 0.23 2.79 -20.32
CA GLY A 94 0.85 2.40 -21.59
C GLY A 94 2.24 1.80 -21.49
N GLY A 95 2.72 1.50 -20.28
CA GLY A 95 3.94 0.71 -20.09
C GLY A 95 3.83 -0.69 -20.71
N GLU A 96 4.99 -1.29 -21.01
CA GLU A 96 5.07 -2.68 -21.46
C GLU A 96 4.35 -3.62 -20.51
N TRP A 97 3.64 -4.59 -21.05
CA TRP A 97 2.92 -5.58 -20.28
C TRP A 97 3.88 -6.41 -19.42
N LYS A 98 3.69 -6.36 -18.10
CA LYS A 98 4.47 -7.15 -17.13
C LYS A 98 3.63 -8.31 -16.62
N THR A 99 4.05 -9.54 -16.91
CA THR A 99 3.32 -10.76 -16.52
C THR A 99 3.55 -11.16 -15.06
N ALA A 100 4.70 -10.78 -14.47
CA ALA A 100 4.99 -10.96 -13.07
C ALA A 100 5.89 -9.83 -12.59
N TYR A 101 5.44 -9.10 -11.56
CA TYR A 101 6.24 -8.08 -10.90
C TYR A 101 6.47 -8.45 -9.44
N PHE A 102 7.72 -8.73 -9.10
CA PHE A 102 8.15 -8.90 -7.71
C PHE A 102 9.50 -8.23 -7.56
N SER A 103 9.47 -6.96 -7.16
CA SER A 103 10.68 -6.17 -6.91
C SER A 103 10.54 -5.52 -5.56
N VAL A 104 11.52 -5.77 -4.69
CA VAL A 104 11.65 -5.07 -3.40
C VAL A 104 12.80 -4.09 -3.56
N ALA A 105 12.51 -2.89 -4.10
CA ALA A 105 13.49 -1.83 -4.13
C ALA A 105 13.28 -0.89 -2.92
N PHE A 106 14.13 0.12 -2.82
CA PHE A 106 14.12 1.07 -1.70
C PHE A 106 12.77 1.79 -1.56
N ARG A 107 12.07 2.05 -2.68
CA ARG A 107 10.75 2.70 -2.68
C ARG A 107 9.68 1.83 -2.03
N GLU A 108 9.65 0.55 -2.40
CA GLU A 108 8.73 -0.44 -1.84
C GLU A 108 9.01 -0.64 -0.34
N TRP A 109 10.29 -0.66 0.06
CA TRP A 109 10.69 -0.71 1.48
C TRP A 109 10.27 0.54 2.28
N ALA A 110 10.39 1.73 1.68
CA ALA A 110 9.92 2.97 2.29
C ALA A 110 8.39 3.00 2.45
N LEU A 111 7.64 2.49 1.47
CA LEU A 111 6.19 2.34 1.60
C LEU A 111 5.82 1.28 2.64
N PHE A 112 6.52 0.14 2.65
CA PHE A 112 6.33 -0.92 3.63
C PHE A 112 6.53 -0.44 5.06
N SER A 113 7.66 0.20 5.35
CA SER A 113 7.98 0.69 6.70
C SER A 113 6.97 1.73 7.19
N ASN A 114 6.53 2.65 6.32
CA ASN A 114 5.49 3.61 6.65
C ASN A 114 4.10 2.95 6.84
N THR A 115 3.77 1.94 6.03
CA THR A 115 2.50 1.20 6.16
C THR A 115 2.48 0.39 7.44
N LEU A 116 3.60 -0.26 7.77
CA LEU A 116 3.78 -0.99 9.03
C LEU A 116 3.66 -0.04 10.22
N LEU A 117 4.31 1.13 10.18
CA LEU A 117 4.20 2.15 11.21
C LEU A 117 2.76 2.65 11.37
N LEU A 118 2.03 2.83 10.26
CA LEU A 118 0.60 3.17 10.29
C LEU A 118 -0.23 2.08 10.96
N TYR A 119 -0.01 0.81 10.63
CA TYR A 119 -0.73 -0.31 11.26
C TYR A 119 -0.42 -0.40 12.75
N LEU A 120 0.84 -0.28 13.14
CA LEU A 120 1.24 -0.25 14.55
C LEU A 120 0.62 0.94 15.30
N LEU A 121 0.53 2.11 14.67
CA LEU A 121 -0.13 3.28 15.23
C LEU A 121 -1.63 3.03 15.43
N ILE A 122 -2.32 2.46 14.43
CA ILE A 122 -3.75 2.13 14.51
C ILE A 122 -3.98 1.10 15.61
N ILE A 123 -3.23 0.00 15.61
CA ILE A 123 -3.34 -1.05 16.63
C ILE A 123 -3.06 -0.46 18.01
N GLY A 124 -1.98 0.32 18.18
CA GLY A 124 -1.62 0.96 19.44
C GLY A 124 -2.72 1.88 19.97
N ILE A 125 -3.31 2.74 19.12
CA ILE A 125 -4.40 3.64 19.52
C ILE A 125 -5.69 2.86 19.83
N VAL A 126 -6.06 1.89 19.01
CA VAL A 126 -7.24 1.04 19.23
C VAL A 126 -7.10 0.24 20.53
N SER A 127 -5.94 -0.37 20.76
CA SER A 127 -5.63 -1.08 22.01
C SER A 127 -5.62 -0.15 23.22
N ALA A 128 -5.08 1.07 23.08
CA ALA A 128 -5.10 2.06 24.16
C ALA A 128 -6.53 2.51 24.51
N ILE A 129 -7.39 2.74 23.50
CA ILE A 129 -8.81 3.05 23.69
C ILE A 129 -9.52 1.87 24.37
N ALA A 130 -9.34 0.65 23.85
CA ALA A 130 -9.96 -0.55 24.41
C ALA A 130 -9.53 -0.79 25.87
N PHE A 131 -8.25 -0.60 26.18
CA PHE A 131 -7.72 -0.72 27.54
C PHE A 131 -8.25 0.39 28.47
N ALA A 132 -8.13 1.65 28.08
CA ALA A 132 -8.61 2.76 28.90
C ALA A 132 -10.13 2.69 29.12
N GLY A 133 -10.87 2.31 28.08
CA GLY A 133 -12.30 2.10 28.14
C GLY A 133 -12.70 0.93 29.02
N SER A 134 -12.03 -0.23 28.94
CA SER A 134 -12.33 -1.38 29.77
C SER A 134 -12.04 -1.12 31.25
N VAL A 135 -10.94 -0.45 31.56
CA VAL A 135 -10.63 0.04 32.92
C VAL A 135 -11.70 1.02 33.40
N GLY A 136 -12.09 1.98 32.56
CA GLY A 136 -13.15 2.94 32.89
C GLY A 136 -14.49 2.27 33.17
N ILE A 137 -14.88 1.27 32.37
CA ILE A 137 -16.07 0.44 32.58
C ILE A 137 -15.96 -0.32 33.91
N ALA A 138 -14.85 -1.01 34.16
CA ALA A 138 -14.64 -1.80 35.37
C ALA A 138 -14.70 -0.95 36.66
N VAL A 139 -14.18 0.28 36.62
CA VAL A 139 -14.19 1.21 37.76
C VAL A 139 -15.56 1.87 37.94
N SER A 140 -16.25 2.23 36.85
CA SER A 140 -17.53 2.97 36.92
C SER A 140 -18.73 2.08 37.24
N LEU A 141 -18.77 0.82 36.78
CA LEU A 141 -19.93 -0.07 37.01
C LEU A 141 -20.29 -0.25 38.48
N PRO A 142 -19.33 -0.51 39.40
CA PRO A 142 -19.64 -0.63 40.83
C PRO A 142 -20.17 0.67 41.46
N MET A 143 -19.84 1.83 40.88
CA MET A 143 -20.30 3.14 41.38
C MET A 143 -21.75 3.43 40.98
N ILE A 144 -22.24 2.79 39.91
CA ILE A 144 -23.64 2.82 39.50
C ILE A 144 -24.35 1.75 40.34
N GLY A 145 -25.03 2.18 41.43
CA GLY A 145 -25.76 1.30 42.35
C GLY A 145 -26.62 0.24 41.63
N ASN A 146 -26.85 -0.90 42.30
CA ASN A 146 -27.37 -2.14 41.68
C ASN A 146 -26.40 -2.82 40.68
N GLY A 147 -25.09 -2.56 40.77
CA GLY A 147 -24.08 -3.27 39.98
C GLY A 147 -24.15 -2.94 38.48
N GLY A 148 -24.52 -1.71 38.13
CA GLY A 148 -24.65 -1.28 36.74
C GLY A 148 -25.91 -1.80 36.03
N ILE A 149 -27.00 -2.07 36.75
CA ILE A 149 -28.31 -2.39 36.15
C ILE A 149 -29.16 -1.11 36.07
N TRP A 150 -29.55 -0.72 34.86
CA TRP A 150 -30.43 0.42 34.62
C TRP A 150 -31.73 -0.06 33.96
N GLN A 151 -32.87 0.15 34.61
CA GLN A 151 -34.19 -0.29 34.12
C GLN A 151 -34.27 -1.80 33.80
N GLY A 152 -33.55 -2.63 34.56
CA GLY A 152 -33.48 -4.08 34.33
C GLY A 152 -32.51 -4.52 33.22
N ILE A 153 -31.83 -3.56 32.56
CA ILE A 153 -30.83 -3.82 31.53
C ILE A 153 -29.44 -3.72 32.15
N SER A 154 -28.60 -4.72 31.91
CA SER A 154 -27.18 -4.64 32.28
C SER A 154 -26.45 -3.61 31.40
N LEU A 155 -25.81 -2.62 32.02
CA LEU A 155 -25.05 -1.58 31.30
C LEU A 155 -23.71 -2.08 30.78
N ALA A 156 -23.13 -3.14 31.36
CA ALA A 156 -21.84 -3.68 30.95
C ALA A 156 -21.74 -3.97 29.43
N PRO A 157 -22.63 -4.77 28.81
CA PRO A 157 -22.57 -5.05 27.38
C PRO A 157 -22.84 -3.79 26.53
N VAL A 158 -23.68 -2.87 27.00
CA VAL A 158 -23.96 -1.61 26.30
C VAL A 158 -22.71 -0.75 26.24
N MET A 159 -22.02 -0.56 27.37
CA MET A 159 -20.79 0.22 27.45
C MET A 159 -19.66 -0.43 26.64
N ALA A 160 -19.55 -1.77 26.68
CA ALA A 160 -18.60 -2.51 25.86
C ALA A 160 -18.88 -2.31 24.35
N GLY A 161 -20.14 -2.40 23.93
CA GLY A 161 -20.53 -2.14 22.54
C GLY A 161 -20.20 -0.71 22.08
N VAL A 162 -20.50 0.30 22.92
CA VAL A 162 -20.12 1.69 22.65
C VAL A 162 -18.61 1.84 22.53
N LEU A 163 -17.85 1.23 23.43
CA LEU A 163 -16.38 1.25 23.39
C LEU A 163 -15.84 0.64 22.08
N THR A 164 -16.38 -0.50 21.66
CA THR A 164 -16.01 -1.14 20.39
C THR A 164 -16.30 -0.23 19.20
N ILE A 165 -17.46 0.44 19.18
CA ILE A 165 -17.80 1.41 18.12
C ILE A 165 -16.80 2.57 18.10
N VAL A 166 -16.46 3.14 19.26
CA VAL A 166 -15.47 4.23 19.36
C VAL A 166 -14.09 3.78 18.87
N ALA A 167 -13.67 2.57 19.25
CA ALA A 167 -12.39 2.01 18.82
C ALA A 167 -12.34 1.79 17.30
N ILE A 168 -13.40 1.22 16.70
CA ILE A 168 -13.54 1.06 15.24
C ILE A 168 -13.53 2.42 14.54
N ALA A 169 -14.29 3.39 15.06
CA ALA A 169 -14.35 4.73 14.49
C ALA A 169 -12.98 5.44 14.52
N ALA A 170 -12.22 5.29 15.60
CA ALA A 170 -10.86 5.81 15.70
C ALA A 170 -9.91 5.13 14.71
N GLY A 171 -9.97 3.79 14.58
CA GLY A 171 -9.19 3.05 13.60
C GLY A 171 -9.51 3.48 12.16
N LEU A 172 -10.80 3.60 11.82
CA LEU A 172 -11.25 4.05 10.51
C LEU A 172 -10.84 5.51 10.24
N PHE A 173 -10.93 6.38 11.25
CA PHE A 173 -10.45 7.76 11.16
C PHE A 173 -8.97 7.80 10.79
N LEU A 174 -8.12 7.05 11.50
CA LEU A 174 -6.68 7.00 11.23
C LEU A 174 -6.37 6.37 9.87
N ALA A 175 -7.02 5.24 9.53
CA ALA A 175 -6.82 4.54 8.27
C ALA A 175 -7.17 5.43 7.07
N THR A 176 -8.30 6.15 7.12
CA THR A 176 -8.70 7.08 6.05
C THR A 176 -7.83 8.32 6.00
N ARG A 177 -7.38 8.82 7.16
CA ARG A 177 -6.54 10.01 7.26
C ARG A 177 -5.15 9.80 6.67
N PHE A 178 -4.51 8.69 7.00
CA PHE A 178 -3.12 8.42 6.64
C PHE A 178 -3.00 7.48 5.44
N GLY A 179 -3.82 6.45 5.37
CA GLY A 179 -3.67 5.36 4.38
C GLY A 179 -3.86 5.82 2.94
N PHE A 180 -4.82 6.73 2.69
CA PHE A 180 -5.17 7.15 1.32
C PHE A 180 -4.02 7.84 0.55
N PHE A 181 -3.23 8.67 1.24
CA PHE A 181 -2.12 9.41 0.64
C PHE A 181 -0.76 8.75 0.85
N LEU A 182 -0.67 7.71 1.67
CA LEU A 182 0.62 7.08 2.00
C LEU A 182 1.30 6.51 0.76
N ALA A 183 0.53 5.83 -0.10
CA ALA A 183 1.06 5.19 -1.28
C ALA A 183 1.47 6.20 -2.38
N THR A 184 0.70 7.29 -2.55
CA THR A 184 1.07 8.35 -3.50
C THR A 184 2.30 9.12 -3.06
N THR A 185 2.36 9.50 -1.78
CA THR A 185 3.51 10.25 -1.24
C THR A 185 4.79 9.44 -1.30
N ALA A 186 4.72 8.11 -1.14
CA ALA A 186 5.90 7.25 -1.30
C ALA A 186 6.46 7.19 -2.73
N ILE A 187 5.64 7.48 -3.74
CA ILE A 187 6.06 7.45 -5.14
C ILE A 187 6.65 8.79 -5.56
N VAL A 188 6.03 9.90 -5.12
CA VAL A 188 6.42 11.24 -5.55
C VAL A 188 7.52 11.82 -4.67
N ASP A 189 7.37 11.73 -3.35
CA ASP A 189 8.27 12.36 -2.37
C ASP A 189 9.01 11.28 -1.55
N ALA A 190 10.12 10.77 -2.07
CA ALA A 190 10.98 9.87 -1.29
C ALA A 190 11.86 10.72 -0.34
N PRO A 191 11.79 10.53 1.00
CA PRO A 191 11.08 9.49 1.75
C PRO A 191 9.63 9.86 2.12
N ALA A 192 8.72 8.88 2.06
CA ALA A 192 7.34 9.04 2.54
C ALA A 192 7.32 9.44 4.02
N ARG A 193 6.54 10.48 4.35
CA ARG A 193 6.37 10.99 5.72
C ARG A 193 4.89 11.03 6.08
N LEU A 194 4.52 10.33 7.17
CA LEU A 194 3.16 10.33 7.73
C LEU A 194 2.63 11.73 8.05
N LEU A 195 3.51 12.63 8.51
CA LEU A 195 3.14 14.02 8.81
C LEU A 195 2.69 14.79 7.56
N HIS A 196 3.25 14.47 6.39
CA HIS A 196 2.85 15.11 5.14
C HIS A 196 1.48 14.59 4.66
N ALA A 197 1.21 13.28 4.80
CA ALA A 197 -0.13 12.73 4.58
C ALA A 197 -1.18 13.36 5.52
N TRP A 198 -0.80 13.72 6.75
CA TRP A 198 -1.66 14.44 7.69
C TRP A 198 -1.99 15.87 7.22
N SER A 199 -1.03 16.61 6.68
CA SER A 199 -1.31 17.95 6.15
C SER A 199 -2.22 17.88 4.92
N LEU A 200 -1.97 16.96 3.99
CA LEU A 200 -2.75 16.79 2.75
C LEU A 200 -4.23 16.44 3.01
N SER A 201 -4.50 15.66 4.05
CA SER A 201 -5.88 15.28 4.38
C SER A 201 -6.66 16.37 5.12
N ARG A 202 -6.03 17.48 5.58
CA ARG A 202 -6.68 18.52 6.40
C ARG A 202 -7.81 19.22 5.62
N GLY A 203 -8.98 19.32 6.26
CA GLY A 203 -10.17 19.96 5.68
C GLY A 203 -11.00 19.09 4.73
N SER A 204 -10.51 17.93 4.27
CA SER A 204 -11.24 17.04 3.35
C SER A 204 -11.61 15.68 3.95
N PHE A 205 -11.57 15.54 5.29
CA PHE A 205 -11.79 14.27 5.98
C PHE A 205 -13.07 13.56 5.56
N TRP A 206 -14.23 14.21 5.66
CA TRP A 206 -15.52 13.59 5.32
C TRP A 206 -15.62 13.09 3.88
N ARG A 207 -14.91 13.75 2.95
CA ARG A 207 -14.88 13.33 1.54
C ARG A 207 -14.01 12.10 1.35
N ILE A 208 -12.83 12.08 1.97
CA ILE A 208 -11.92 10.93 1.92
C ILE A 208 -12.55 9.73 2.62
N LEU A 209 -13.26 9.96 3.73
CA LEU A 209 -14.03 8.93 4.43
C LEU A 209 -15.15 8.37 3.53
N GLY A 210 -15.97 9.24 2.94
CA GLY A 210 -17.04 8.81 2.03
C GLY A 210 -16.51 8.05 0.81
N LEU A 211 -15.35 8.48 0.28
CA LEU A 211 -14.64 7.77 -0.78
C LEU A 211 -14.14 6.42 -0.30
N GLY A 212 -13.43 6.36 0.83
CA GLY A 212 -12.94 5.11 1.42
C GLY A 212 -14.06 4.11 1.65
N LEU A 213 -15.19 4.53 2.20
CA LEU A 213 -16.37 3.69 2.40
C LEU A 213 -16.97 3.22 1.07
N GLY A 214 -17.14 4.12 0.09
CA GLY A 214 -17.67 3.77 -1.22
C GLY A 214 -16.81 2.78 -2.01
N LEU A 215 -15.51 2.68 -1.70
CA LEU A 215 -14.58 1.74 -2.31
C LEU A 215 -14.47 0.44 -1.50
N ILE A 216 -14.30 0.53 -0.17
CA ILE A 216 -14.05 -0.61 0.72
C ILE A 216 -15.32 -1.45 0.94
N VAL A 217 -16.47 -0.81 1.20
CA VAL A 217 -17.71 -1.53 1.60
C VAL A 217 -18.14 -2.55 0.55
N PRO A 218 -18.20 -2.24 -0.76
CA PRO A 218 -18.55 -3.22 -1.77
C PRO A 218 -17.59 -4.43 -1.80
N ILE A 219 -16.28 -4.19 -1.65
CA ILE A 219 -15.29 -5.28 -1.59
C ILE A 219 -15.54 -6.16 -0.36
N LEU A 220 -15.79 -5.56 0.81
CA LEU A 220 -16.06 -6.31 2.03
C LEU A 220 -17.34 -7.13 1.92
N VAL A 221 -18.40 -6.59 1.33
CA VAL A 221 -19.66 -7.33 1.10
C VAL A 221 -19.41 -8.55 0.21
N VAL A 222 -18.66 -8.39 -0.88
CA VAL A 222 -18.30 -9.52 -1.76
C VAL A 222 -17.42 -10.53 -1.05
N ALA A 223 -16.42 -10.07 -0.27
CA ALA A 223 -15.54 -10.96 0.49
C ALA A 223 -16.30 -11.76 1.56
N VAL A 224 -17.18 -11.11 2.33
CA VAL A 224 -18.04 -11.78 3.32
C VAL A 224 -18.99 -12.75 2.64
N GLY A 225 -19.59 -12.37 1.49
CA GLY A 225 -20.42 -13.28 0.70
C GLY A 225 -19.65 -14.50 0.19
N ALA A 226 -18.40 -14.33 -0.23
CA ALA A 226 -17.52 -15.42 -0.66
C ALA A 226 -17.13 -16.34 0.50
N ILE A 227 -16.83 -15.78 1.68
CA ILE A 227 -16.56 -16.57 2.89
C ILE A 227 -17.82 -17.33 3.33
N TRP A 228 -18.98 -16.69 3.30
CA TRP A 228 -20.25 -17.35 3.57
C TRP A 228 -20.50 -18.51 2.60
N ALA A 229 -20.26 -18.30 1.30
CA ALA A 229 -20.40 -19.36 0.30
C ALA A 229 -19.42 -20.52 0.50
N LEU A 230 -18.21 -20.23 1.01
CA LEU A 230 -17.17 -21.22 1.30
C LEU A 230 -17.50 -22.06 2.55
N CYS A 231 -17.92 -21.41 3.63
CA CYS A 231 -18.15 -22.05 4.92
C CYS A 231 -19.58 -22.59 5.06
N GLY A 232 -20.55 -22.02 4.35
CA GLY A 232 -21.96 -22.42 4.42
C GLY A 232 -22.65 -21.96 5.71
N ALA A 233 -23.62 -22.76 6.17
CA ALA A 233 -24.44 -22.43 7.34
C ALA A 233 -23.65 -22.32 8.65
N SER A 234 -22.53 -23.05 8.77
CA SER A 234 -21.66 -23.03 9.94
C SER A 234 -21.13 -21.63 10.24
N PHE A 235 -20.87 -20.81 9.22
CA PHE A 235 -20.44 -19.43 9.41
C PHE A 235 -21.53 -18.58 10.06
N GLY A 236 -22.79 -18.76 9.65
CA GLY A 236 -23.93 -18.10 10.28
C GLY A 236 -24.10 -18.52 11.74
N ASP A 237 -23.97 -19.81 12.02
CA ASP A 237 -24.06 -20.36 13.38
C ASP A 237 -22.93 -19.83 14.28
N ALA A 238 -21.69 -19.79 13.78
CA ALA A 238 -20.55 -19.25 14.52
C ALA A 238 -20.67 -17.74 14.77
N MET A 239 -21.19 -16.97 13.81
CA MET A 239 -21.48 -15.54 14.02
C MET A 239 -22.61 -15.35 15.03
N GLY A 240 -23.65 -16.19 15.02
CA GLY A 240 -24.70 -16.21 16.03
C GLY A 240 -24.17 -16.53 17.43
N ALA A 241 -23.26 -17.52 17.53
CA ALA A 241 -22.56 -17.86 18.77
C ALA A 241 -21.71 -16.70 19.28
N LEU A 242 -20.92 -16.06 18.41
CA LEU A 242 -20.10 -14.89 18.74
C LEU A 242 -20.94 -13.71 19.29
N LEU A 243 -22.11 -13.47 18.71
CA LEU A 243 -23.00 -12.38 19.13
C LEU A 243 -23.76 -12.70 20.43
N SER A 244 -24.09 -13.97 20.67
CA SER A 244 -24.86 -14.39 21.84
C SER A 244 -23.99 -14.67 23.06
N ALA A 245 -22.77 -15.17 22.86
CA ALA A 245 -21.80 -15.51 23.89
C ALA A 245 -20.40 -15.00 23.49
N PRO A 246 -20.13 -13.68 23.60
CA PRO A 246 -18.87 -13.07 23.12
C PRO A 246 -17.59 -13.55 23.84
N HIS A 247 -17.75 -14.34 24.91
CA HIS A 247 -16.64 -15.00 25.60
C HIS A 247 -16.31 -16.38 25.03
N ASP A 248 -17.20 -16.98 24.22
CA ASP A 248 -16.99 -18.27 23.57
C ASP A 248 -16.83 -18.10 22.06
N ASN A 249 -15.57 -17.97 21.65
CA ASN A 249 -15.20 -17.77 20.24
C ASN A 249 -14.72 -19.08 19.59
N THR A 250 -14.92 -20.23 20.24
CA THR A 250 -14.40 -21.53 19.78
C THR A 250 -14.92 -21.92 18.41
N ALA A 251 -16.22 -21.78 18.17
CA ALA A 251 -16.85 -22.06 16.87
C ALA A 251 -16.26 -21.21 15.73
N LEU A 252 -15.97 -19.93 15.99
CA LEU A 252 -15.35 -19.05 15.00
C LEU A 252 -13.93 -19.51 14.67
N PHE A 253 -13.11 -19.80 15.69
CA PHE A 253 -11.74 -20.28 15.46
C PHE A 253 -11.70 -21.65 14.79
N GLN A 254 -12.65 -22.54 15.08
CA GLN A 254 -12.79 -23.82 14.40
C GLN A 254 -13.03 -23.62 12.90
N ILE A 255 -13.94 -22.73 12.51
CA ILE A 255 -14.20 -22.43 11.10
C ILE A 255 -12.98 -21.79 10.42
N ILE A 256 -12.29 -20.88 11.12
CA ILE A 256 -11.07 -20.27 10.58
C ILE A 256 -10.01 -21.35 10.34
N HIS A 257 -9.86 -22.32 11.23
CA HIS A 257 -8.94 -23.44 11.08
C HIS A 257 -9.32 -24.30 9.87
N ASP A 258 -10.57 -24.78 9.83
CA ASP A 258 -11.06 -25.71 8.82
C ASP A 258 -11.05 -25.10 7.40
N HIS A 259 -11.18 -23.77 7.29
CA HIS A 259 -11.26 -23.05 6.03
C HIS A 259 -10.12 -22.05 5.80
N ALA A 260 -9.01 -22.15 6.54
CA ALA A 260 -7.91 -21.17 6.53
C ALA A 260 -7.42 -20.83 5.11
N GLY A 261 -7.22 -21.85 4.27
CA GLY A 261 -6.76 -21.69 2.90
C GLY A 261 -7.75 -20.92 2.02
N GLY A 262 -9.04 -21.24 2.08
CA GLY A 262 -10.06 -20.58 1.28
C GLY A 262 -10.30 -19.14 1.73
N ILE A 263 -10.32 -18.89 3.05
CA ILE A 263 -10.40 -17.54 3.62
C ILE A 263 -9.21 -16.70 3.15
N ALA A 264 -8.00 -17.27 3.20
CA ALA A 264 -6.79 -16.57 2.77
C ALA A 264 -6.80 -16.18 1.29
N VAL A 265 -7.32 -17.05 0.41
CA VAL A 265 -7.49 -16.74 -1.02
C VAL A 265 -8.48 -15.59 -1.21
N VAL A 266 -9.62 -15.61 -0.52
CA VAL A 266 -10.61 -14.52 -0.58
C VAL A 266 -9.99 -13.20 -0.12
N CYS A 267 -9.25 -13.21 1.00
CA CYS A 267 -8.54 -12.04 1.51
C CYS A 267 -7.47 -11.53 0.52
N ALA A 268 -6.74 -12.42 -0.14
CA ALA A 268 -5.73 -12.04 -1.13
C ALA A 268 -6.34 -11.37 -2.37
N ILE A 269 -7.45 -11.91 -2.87
CA ILE A 269 -8.20 -11.30 -3.99
C ILE A 269 -8.76 -9.95 -3.57
N ALA A 270 -9.36 -9.86 -2.38
CA ALA A 270 -9.88 -8.60 -1.85
C ALA A 270 -8.77 -7.54 -1.71
N LEU A 271 -7.60 -7.91 -1.19
CA LEU A 271 -6.45 -7.01 -1.04
C LEU A 271 -5.92 -6.53 -2.40
N LEU A 272 -5.85 -7.42 -3.40
CA LEU A 272 -5.45 -7.09 -4.76
C LEU A 272 -6.42 -6.07 -5.40
N VAL A 273 -7.72 -6.35 -5.32
CA VAL A 273 -8.78 -5.45 -5.84
C VAL A 273 -8.75 -4.11 -5.12
N LEU A 274 -8.57 -4.13 -3.80
CA LEU A 274 -8.51 -2.93 -2.99
C LEU A 274 -7.34 -2.02 -3.41
N ASN A 275 -6.14 -2.60 -3.59
CA ASN A 275 -4.97 -1.87 -4.06
C ASN A 275 -5.16 -1.28 -5.46
N ALA A 276 -5.78 -2.04 -6.37
CA ALA A 276 -6.05 -1.56 -7.73
C ALA A 276 -7.01 -0.36 -7.74
N ILE A 277 -8.07 -0.43 -6.93
CA ILE A 277 -9.06 0.64 -6.82
C ILE A 277 -8.45 1.87 -6.15
N PHE A 278 -7.66 1.69 -5.08
CA PHE A 278 -6.97 2.80 -4.46
C PHE A 278 -5.98 3.45 -5.42
N ALA A 279 -5.23 2.69 -6.21
CA ALA A 279 -4.33 3.25 -7.21
C ALA A 279 -5.04 4.20 -8.18
N GLY A 280 -6.20 3.79 -8.72
CA GLY A 280 -7.01 4.64 -9.59
C GLY A 280 -7.63 5.86 -8.89
N ALA A 281 -8.05 5.72 -7.62
CA ALA A 281 -8.56 6.85 -6.85
C ALA A 281 -7.47 7.88 -6.51
N SER A 282 -6.28 7.38 -6.20
CA SER A 282 -5.10 8.13 -5.80
C SER A 282 -4.52 8.99 -6.92
N GLU A 283 -4.45 8.47 -8.15
CA GLU A 283 -4.01 9.21 -9.36
C GLU A 283 -4.78 10.54 -9.51
N ILE A 284 -6.11 10.48 -9.43
CA ILE A 284 -6.99 11.65 -9.60
C ILE A 284 -6.85 12.63 -8.45
N ALA A 285 -6.75 12.12 -7.22
CA ALA A 285 -6.60 12.97 -6.05
C ALA A 285 -5.28 13.73 -6.13
N TYR A 286 -4.19 13.06 -6.52
CA TYR A 286 -2.87 13.65 -6.64
C TYR A 286 -2.80 14.69 -7.76
N ALA A 287 -3.25 14.34 -8.97
CA ALA A 287 -3.24 15.25 -10.13
C ALA A 287 -4.02 16.55 -9.90
N ARG A 288 -5.01 16.53 -8.99
CA ARG A 288 -5.77 17.74 -8.62
C ARG A 288 -5.07 18.59 -7.56
N VAL A 289 -4.37 17.97 -6.61
CA VAL A 289 -3.58 18.69 -5.61
C VAL A 289 -2.43 19.40 -6.32
N GLU A 290 -1.69 18.70 -7.18
CA GLU A 290 -0.57 19.26 -7.94
C GLU A 290 -1.00 20.46 -8.80
N ARG A 291 -2.12 20.36 -9.52
CA ARG A 291 -2.68 21.49 -10.29
C ARG A 291 -3.14 22.67 -9.43
N SER A 292 -3.51 22.43 -8.17
CA SER A 292 -3.96 23.49 -7.26
C SER A 292 -2.80 24.16 -6.52
N GLU A 293 -1.69 23.44 -6.37
CA GLU A 293 -0.50 23.88 -5.65
C GLU A 293 0.64 24.32 -6.56
N ALA A 294 0.50 24.29 -7.88
CA ALA A 294 1.47 24.87 -8.79
C ALA A 294 1.30 26.41 -8.88
N PRO A 295 2.07 27.24 -8.13
CA PRO A 295 2.37 28.58 -8.59
C PRO A 295 3.19 28.46 -9.87
N ALA A 296 3.24 29.53 -10.69
CA ALA A 296 4.04 29.61 -11.92
C ALA A 296 5.58 29.49 -11.72
N ASN A 297 6.03 28.94 -10.59
CA ASN A 297 7.43 28.69 -10.33
C ASN A 297 7.80 27.36 -10.98
N GLU A 298 8.41 27.51 -12.15
CA GLU A 298 9.26 26.57 -12.90
C GLU A 298 9.67 25.35 -12.06
N PHE A 299 8.95 24.25 -12.25
CA PHE A 299 9.26 22.97 -11.64
C PHE A 299 10.58 22.48 -12.23
N VAL A 300 11.67 22.65 -11.48
CA VAL A 300 12.98 22.05 -11.81
C VAL A 300 12.78 20.55 -11.74
N GLY A 301 12.59 19.91 -12.89
CA GLY A 301 12.31 18.49 -13.00
C GLY A 301 13.33 17.70 -12.20
N MET A 302 12.89 17.09 -11.09
CA MET A 302 13.69 16.09 -10.41
C MET A 302 13.88 14.95 -11.40
N ALA A 303 15.07 14.90 -12.01
CA ALA A 303 15.48 13.83 -12.88
C ALA A 303 15.21 12.50 -12.17
N GLU A 304 14.36 11.66 -12.77
CA GLU A 304 14.14 10.31 -12.26
C GLU A 304 15.52 9.65 -12.06
N PRO A 305 15.80 9.08 -10.88
CA PRO A 305 17.06 8.40 -10.67
C PRO A 305 17.19 7.29 -11.71
N ALA A 306 18.24 7.35 -12.54
CA ALA A 306 18.48 6.52 -13.72
C ALA A 306 18.39 5.00 -13.46
N TYR A 307 18.42 4.57 -12.21
CA TYR A 307 18.31 3.19 -11.77
C TYR A 307 16.88 2.61 -11.84
N ALA A 308 15.84 3.44 -11.99
CA ALA A 308 14.45 2.98 -12.12
C ALA A 308 14.10 2.46 -13.53
N MET A 309 14.93 2.78 -14.53
CA MET A 309 14.88 2.21 -15.88
C MET A 309 16.13 1.36 -16.13
N ALA A 310 16.26 0.25 -15.41
CA ALA A 310 17.23 -0.80 -15.76
C ALA A 310 16.78 -1.66 -16.96
N ALA A 311 15.91 -1.11 -17.83
CA ALA A 311 15.89 -1.51 -19.23
C ALA A 311 16.54 -0.34 -19.97
N PRO A 312 17.67 -0.54 -20.68
CA PRO A 312 18.22 0.52 -21.50
C PRO A 312 17.14 0.93 -22.48
N VAL A 313 16.55 2.11 -22.29
CA VAL A 313 15.76 2.77 -23.33
C VAL A 313 16.76 2.97 -24.45
N ARG A 314 16.71 2.06 -25.41
CA ARG A 314 17.45 2.13 -26.66
C ARG A 314 16.89 3.35 -27.36
N ARG A 315 17.46 4.52 -27.06
CA ARG A 315 17.14 5.80 -27.68
C ARG A 315 17.42 5.60 -29.17
N SER A 316 16.37 5.37 -29.95
CA SER A 316 16.45 4.96 -31.35
C SER A 316 16.85 6.10 -32.30
N ASP A 317 17.28 7.25 -31.76
CA ASP A 317 17.64 8.42 -32.55
C ASP A 317 19.14 8.68 -32.63
N ASP A 318 19.99 7.80 -32.06
CA ASP A 318 21.43 7.89 -32.28
C ASP A 318 21.84 7.06 -33.50
N LYS A 319 21.54 7.57 -34.70
CA LYS A 319 22.07 7.04 -35.96
C LYS A 319 23.56 7.36 -36.15
N ASP A 320 24.17 8.16 -35.28
CA ASP A 320 25.49 8.75 -35.54
C ASP A 320 26.59 8.41 -34.52
N ARG A 321 26.37 7.51 -33.55
CA ARG A 321 27.43 7.22 -32.56
C ARG A 321 27.55 5.76 -32.14
N LEU A 322 28.45 5.07 -32.83
CA LEU A 322 29.69 4.46 -32.31
C LEU A 322 30.00 3.20 -33.12
N GLU A 323 30.75 3.38 -34.21
CA GLU A 323 31.63 2.30 -34.67
C GLU A 323 32.56 1.93 -33.50
N PRO A 324 32.63 0.65 -33.09
CA PRO A 324 33.65 0.24 -32.15
C PRO A 324 35.00 0.37 -32.85
N LYS A 325 35.74 1.42 -32.48
CA LYS A 325 37.19 1.50 -32.72
C LYS A 325 37.85 0.36 -31.94
N PHE A 326 37.93 -0.80 -32.57
CA PHE A 326 38.96 -1.79 -32.27
C PHE A 326 40.32 -1.17 -32.64
N ALA A 327 40.88 -0.36 -31.74
CA ALA A 327 42.32 -0.32 -31.57
C ALA A 327 42.72 -1.70 -31.02
N GLY A 328 43.72 -2.42 -31.50
CA GLY A 328 44.80 -2.08 -32.39
C GLY A 328 45.94 -3.02 -32.02
N ALA A 329 46.12 -4.09 -32.79
CA ALA A 329 47.32 -4.93 -32.73
C ALA A 329 48.22 -4.69 -33.97
N GLU A 330 47.66 -4.27 -35.10
CA GLU A 330 48.44 -4.02 -36.33
C GLU A 330 48.94 -2.57 -36.48
N ALA A 331 48.32 -1.59 -35.82
CA ALA A 331 48.69 -0.18 -35.97
C ALA A 331 49.95 0.23 -35.19
N LEU A 332 50.37 -0.56 -34.19
CA LEU A 332 51.62 -0.35 -33.46
C LEU A 332 52.84 -0.96 -34.16
N ALA A 333 52.65 -1.93 -35.07
CA ALA A 333 53.75 -2.54 -35.82
C ALA A 333 54.28 -1.63 -36.95
N ARG A 334 53.44 -0.78 -37.55
CA ARG A 334 53.86 0.10 -38.66
C ARG A 334 54.57 1.39 -38.24
N ARG A 335 54.66 1.69 -36.94
CA ARG A 335 55.29 2.94 -36.45
C ARG A 335 56.76 2.79 -36.08
N ALA A 336 57.34 1.59 -36.21
CA ALA A 336 58.75 1.32 -35.93
C ALA A 336 59.69 1.44 -37.15
N GLU A 337 59.17 1.69 -38.36
CA GLU A 337 59.97 1.61 -39.60
C GLU A 337 60.12 2.93 -40.40
N MET A 338 59.74 4.10 -39.88
CA MET A 338 59.95 5.35 -40.63
C MET A 338 61.12 6.20 -40.07
N PRO A 339 62.20 6.40 -40.86
CA PRO A 339 63.39 7.12 -40.46
C PRO A 339 63.17 8.65 -40.47
N ALA A 340 63.92 9.32 -39.58
CA ALA A 340 63.97 10.76 -39.42
C ALA A 340 64.51 11.46 -40.69
N ALA A 341 63.77 12.46 -41.17
CA ALA A 341 64.26 13.44 -42.15
C ALA A 341 63.79 14.85 -41.75
N SER A 342 64.74 15.59 -41.16
CA SER A 342 65.10 17.00 -41.41
C SER A 342 64.05 18.02 -41.88
N ALA A 343 63.85 19.02 -41.02
CA ALA A 343 64.14 20.46 -41.16
C ALA A 343 63.59 21.31 -42.33
N GLU A 344 63.38 22.60 -41.98
CA GLU A 344 63.14 23.79 -42.84
C GLU A 344 61.74 23.86 -43.50
N THR A 345 61.00 24.98 -43.52
CA THR A 345 61.38 26.40 -43.58
C THR A 345 60.23 27.28 -43.09
N ALA A 346 60.55 28.43 -42.51
CA ALA A 346 59.64 29.55 -42.27
C ALA A 346 59.00 30.09 -43.58
N VAL A 347 57.87 30.82 -43.49
CA VAL A 347 57.58 32.05 -44.24
C VAL A 347 56.20 32.64 -43.84
N ALA A 348 56.28 33.89 -43.37
CA ALA A 348 55.39 35.06 -43.48
C ALA A 348 53.85 34.96 -43.49
N ALA A 349 53.27 35.85 -42.67
CA ALA A 349 51.92 36.40 -42.75
C ALA A 349 51.63 37.12 -44.09
N PRO A 350 50.35 37.44 -44.37
CA PRO A 350 50.01 38.86 -44.20
C PRO A 350 48.62 39.16 -43.61
N MET A 351 48.66 40.26 -42.86
CA MET A 351 47.67 41.29 -42.58
C MET A 351 46.75 41.59 -43.79
N ILE A 352 45.43 41.56 -43.61
CA ILE A 352 44.47 42.20 -44.51
C ILE A 352 43.50 43.01 -43.65
N ASP A 353 43.52 44.30 -43.95
CA ASP A 353 42.69 45.38 -43.44
C ASP A 353 41.47 45.60 -44.36
N ASP A 354 40.53 46.40 -43.86
CA ASP A 354 39.53 47.18 -44.59
C ASP A 354 38.33 46.48 -45.28
N ALA A 355 37.12 46.83 -44.81
CA ALA A 355 36.26 47.82 -45.48
C ALA A 355 34.74 47.54 -45.30
N GLN A 356 34.05 48.49 -44.64
CA GLN A 356 32.63 48.79 -44.90
C GLN A 356 32.46 49.31 -46.35
N PRO A 357 31.30 49.12 -47.02
CA PRO A 357 30.11 50.00 -46.89
C PRO A 357 28.78 49.19 -47.02
N ALA A 358 27.56 49.70 -46.81
CA ALA A 358 26.98 51.04 -46.82
C ALA A 358 25.81 51.13 -45.83
#